data_AF-A0A920BMY8-F1
#
_entry.id   AF-A0A920BMY8-F1
#
_cell.length_a   1.000
_cell.length_b   1.000
_cell.length_c   1.000
_cell.angle_alpha   90.00
_cell.angle_beta   90.00
_cell.angle_gamma   90.00
#
_symmetry.space_group_name_H-M   'P 1'
#
loop_
_entity.id
_entity.type
_entity.pdbx_description
1 polymer ?
#
loop_
_entity_poly.entity_id
_entity_poly.type
_entity_poly.pdbx_seq_one_letter_code
_entity_poly.pdbx_strand_id
1 'polypeptide(L)'
;MDRATSNFERDGITWTIFGALDGAIHFLDADTGNQLLKPLQTDDIIKGSVTVDPDGFRLYTPVEEMTYFGSCDRQGEPLVLWSLDSDTVEGSVWNNDWDGAPLVINDYLFIGGENSVFHIIKLNRSYDEDGFVMAEPELVFAVPGYDDDLINTVGSNVSIEGSVAISGDTAYFANSGGLVQGWDLSLLSVGEDPVRNFRYWVG
;
A
#
# COMPACT_ATOMS: atom_id res chain seq x y z
N MET A 1 12.65 -7.52 -11.52
CA MET A 1 11.71 -6.38 -11.51
C MET A 1 10.38 -7.01 -11.16
N ASP A 2 10.21 -7.28 -9.87
CA ASP A 2 9.02 -7.95 -9.38
C ASP A 2 7.88 -6.94 -9.35
N ARG A 3 6.76 -7.36 -9.93
CA ARG A 3 5.58 -6.52 -10.16
C ARG A 3 4.72 -6.61 -8.92
N ALA A 4 4.20 -5.48 -8.44
CA ALA A 4 3.02 -5.50 -7.58
C ALA A 4 1.87 -6.14 -8.39
N THR A 5 1.51 -7.36 -8.04
CA THR A 5 0.42 -8.09 -8.68
C THR A 5 -0.61 -8.49 -7.64
N SER A 6 -1.86 -8.57 -8.07
CA SER A 6 -2.96 -9.17 -7.32
C SER A 6 -2.96 -10.71 -7.40
N ASN A 7 -1.96 -11.29 -8.08
CA ASN A 7 -1.92 -12.71 -8.43
C ASN A 7 -0.58 -13.33 -8.07
N PHE A 8 -0.60 -14.60 -7.65
CA PHE A 8 0.60 -15.40 -7.38
C PHE A 8 0.30 -16.89 -7.54
N GLU A 9 1.35 -17.71 -7.74
CA GLU A 9 1.24 -19.16 -7.85
C GLU A 9 1.42 -19.83 -6.48
N ARG A 10 0.55 -20.79 -6.14
CA ARG A 10 0.68 -21.63 -4.95
C ARG A 10 0.10 -23.01 -5.22
N ASP A 11 0.88 -24.05 -4.91
CA ASP A 11 0.47 -25.45 -5.02
C ASP A 11 -0.06 -25.82 -6.42
N GLY A 12 0.44 -25.14 -7.46
CA GLY A 12 0.04 -25.31 -8.86
C GLY A 12 -1.28 -24.62 -9.24
N ILE A 13 -1.79 -23.72 -8.40
CA ILE A 13 -2.96 -22.88 -8.66
C ILE A 13 -2.48 -21.43 -8.76
N THR A 14 -2.92 -20.71 -9.78
CA THR A 14 -2.80 -19.25 -9.80
C THR A 14 -3.91 -18.67 -8.91
N TRP A 15 -3.52 -18.02 -7.81
CA TRP A 15 -4.42 -17.29 -6.94
C TRP A 15 -4.63 -15.89 -7.49
N THR A 16 -5.87 -15.40 -7.43
CA THR A 16 -6.23 -13.99 -7.65
C THR A 16 -6.89 -13.46 -6.39
N ILE A 17 -6.35 -12.35 -5.88
CA ILE A 17 -6.86 -11.64 -4.70
C ILE A 17 -7.32 -10.25 -5.13
N PHE A 18 -8.53 -9.86 -4.78
CA PHE A 18 -9.03 -8.51 -5.08
C PHE A 18 -10.04 -8.06 -4.03
N GLY A 19 -10.07 -6.76 -3.79
CA GLY A 19 -11.17 -6.12 -3.06
C GLY A 19 -12.32 -5.78 -4.00
N ALA A 20 -13.52 -5.66 -3.44
CA ALA A 20 -14.71 -5.32 -4.19
C ALA A 20 -15.61 -4.34 -3.43
N LEU A 21 -16.59 -3.77 -4.16
CA LEU A 21 -17.56 -2.81 -3.63
C LEU A 21 -18.61 -3.43 -2.68
N ASP A 22 -18.53 -4.74 -2.43
CA ASP A 22 -19.29 -5.40 -1.37
C ASP A 22 -18.59 -5.32 0.00
N GLY A 23 -17.46 -4.61 0.07
CA GLY A 23 -16.63 -4.47 1.27
C GLY A 23 -15.97 -5.78 1.66
N ALA A 24 -15.56 -6.58 0.68
CA ALA A 24 -14.87 -7.83 0.94
C ALA A 24 -13.65 -8.04 0.03
N ILE A 25 -12.66 -8.72 0.60
CA ILE A 25 -11.49 -9.23 -0.12
C ILE A 25 -11.75 -10.67 -0.49
N HIS A 26 -11.64 -10.95 -1.78
CA HIS A 26 -11.92 -12.26 -2.36
C HIS A 26 -10.63 -12.98 -2.71
N PHE A 27 -10.62 -14.30 -2.54
CA PHE A 27 -9.48 -15.18 -2.81
C PHE A 27 -9.94 -16.29 -3.73
N LEU A 28 -9.59 -16.21 -5.01
CA LEU A 28 -10.09 -17.11 -6.04
C LEU A 28 -8.97 -17.84 -6.78
N ASP A 29 -9.30 -19.01 -7.32
CA ASP A 29 -8.55 -19.65 -8.39
C ASP A 29 -8.76 -18.85 -9.67
N ALA A 30 -7.69 -18.34 -10.26
CA ALA A 30 -7.75 -17.47 -11.43
C ALA A 30 -8.28 -18.17 -12.69
N ASP A 31 -8.08 -19.49 -12.81
CA ASP A 31 -8.50 -20.27 -13.97
C ASP A 31 -9.98 -20.67 -13.87
N THR A 32 -10.44 -21.00 -12.67
CA THR A 32 -11.80 -21.55 -12.46
C THR A 32 -12.80 -20.56 -11.87
N GLY A 33 -12.32 -19.50 -11.22
CA GLY A 33 -13.13 -18.57 -10.44
C GLY A 33 -13.67 -19.17 -9.13
N ASN A 34 -13.25 -20.38 -8.76
CA ASN A 34 -13.65 -21.01 -7.51
C ASN A 34 -13.00 -20.31 -6.32
N GLN A 35 -13.77 -20.19 -5.24
CA GLN A 35 -13.29 -19.61 -4.00
C GLN A 35 -12.26 -20.53 -3.31
N LEU A 36 -11.10 -19.96 -2.96
CA LEU A 36 -9.99 -20.65 -2.30
C LEU A 36 -9.98 -20.43 -0.79
N LEU A 37 -10.33 -19.23 -0.33
CA LEU A 37 -10.54 -18.90 1.08
C LEU A 37 -11.87 -18.18 1.24
N LYS A 38 -12.41 -18.18 2.46
CA LYS A 38 -13.56 -17.31 2.77
C LYS A 38 -13.19 -15.84 2.49
N PRO A 39 -14.10 -15.06 1.88
CA PRO A 39 -13.87 -13.64 1.74
C PRO A 39 -13.64 -12.99 3.10
N LEU A 40 -12.67 -12.08 3.18
CA LEU A 40 -12.49 -11.24 4.36
C LEU A 40 -13.43 -10.05 4.24
N GLN A 41 -14.47 -10.01 5.07
CA GLN A 41 -15.34 -8.84 5.18
C GLN A 41 -14.61 -7.72 5.91
N THR A 42 -14.74 -6.52 5.40
CA THR A 42 -14.22 -5.28 5.97
C THR A 42 -15.37 -4.31 6.27
N ASP A 43 -15.03 -3.14 6.80
CA ASP A 43 -16.01 -2.16 7.30
C ASP A 43 -16.46 -1.16 6.22
N ASP A 44 -15.75 -1.05 5.09
CA ASP A 44 -16.14 -0.23 3.94
C ASP A 44 -15.77 -0.87 2.58
N ILE A 45 -16.12 -0.21 1.48
CA ILE A 45 -15.80 -0.64 0.12
C ILE A 45 -14.31 -0.56 -0.17
N ILE A 46 -13.82 -1.50 -0.98
CA ILE A 46 -12.42 -1.49 -1.42
C ILE A 46 -12.36 -0.91 -2.83
N LYS A 47 -11.79 0.30 -2.95
CA LYS A 47 -11.63 1.02 -4.21
C LYS A 47 -10.29 0.73 -4.87
N GLY A 48 -9.22 0.62 -4.08
CA GLY A 48 -7.87 0.42 -4.59
C GLY A 48 -7.53 -1.04 -4.88
N SER A 49 -6.35 -1.24 -5.48
CA SER A 49 -5.87 -2.58 -5.85
C SER A 49 -5.11 -3.24 -4.72
N VAL A 50 -5.30 -4.55 -4.58
CA VAL A 50 -4.55 -5.38 -3.63
C VAL A 50 -3.16 -5.67 -4.20
N THR A 51 -2.12 -5.45 -3.40
CA THR A 51 -0.76 -5.89 -3.72
C THR A 51 -0.39 -7.13 -2.93
N VAL A 52 0.09 -8.15 -3.64
CA VAL A 52 0.72 -9.35 -3.05
C VAL A 52 2.22 -9.11 -2.87
N ASP A 53 2.76 -9.66 -1.81
CA ASP A 53 4.19 -9.63 -1.52
C ASP A 53 5.03 -10.26 -2.65
N PRO A 54 6.08 -9.57 -3.14
CA PRO A 54 6.91 -10.10 -4.22
C PRO A 54 7.92 -11.16 -3.74
N ASP A 55 8.24 -11.21 -2.44
CA ASP A 55 9.28 -12.09 -1.89
C ASP A 55 8.73 -13.48 -1.50
N GLY A 56 7.49 -13.79 -1.92
CA GLY A 56 6.85 -15.08 -1.67
C GLY A 56 6.23 -15.22 -0.28
N PHE A 57 6.22 -14.16 0.52
CA PHE A 57 5.37 -14.12 1.69
C PHE A 57 3.90 -14.08 1.24
N ARG A 58 3.03 -14.77 1.97
CA ARG A 58 1.63 -14.92 1.60
C ARG A 58 0.82 -13.73 2.09
N LEU A 59 1.23 -12.52 1.72
CA LEU A 59 0.66 -11.27 2.22
C LEU A 59 -0.15 -10.54 1.16
N TYR A 60 -1.14 -9.79 1.61
CA TYR A 60 -1.94 -8.90 0.79
C TYR A 60 -2.16 -7.56 1.49
N THR A 61 -2.27 -6.49 0.71
CA THR A 61 -2.47 -5.12 1.20
C THR A 61 -3.68 -4.49 0.53
N PRO A 62 -4.87 -4.59 1.15
CA PRO A 62 -6.07 -3.88 0.74
C PRO A 62 -6.07 -2.46 1.30
N VAL A 63 -6.86 -1.59 0.67
CA VAL A 63 -6.88 -0.16 0.94
C VAL A 63 -8.35 0.33 1.00
N GLU A 64 -8.72 0.92 2.14
CA GLU A 64 -10.08 1.44 2.47
C GLU A 64 -9.96 2.82 3.15
N GLU A 65 -10.55 3.04 4.35
CA GLU A 65 -10.18 4.08 5.34
C GLU A 65 -8.90 3.70 6.11
N MET A 66 -8.56 2.40 6.09
CA MET A 66 -7.33 1.83 6.62
C MET A 66 -6.57 1.13 5.50
N THR A 67 -5.24 1.17 5.52
CA THR A 67 -4.44 0.19 4.76
C THR A 67 -4.16 -1.01 5.65
N TYR A 68 -4.41 -2.23 5.16
CA TYR A 68 -4.16 -3.44 5.93
C TYR A 68 -2.93 -4.19 5.43
N PHE A 69 -2.39 -5.03 6.30
CA PHE A 69 -1.39 -6.03 5.97
C PHE A 69 -1.88 -7.37 6.49
N GLY A 70 -2.29 -8.26 5.59
CA GLY A 70 -2.90 -9.53 5.96
C GLY A 70 -2.19 -10.72 5.34
N SER A 71 -2.39 -11.91 5.91
CA SER A 71 -1.83 -13.17 5.44
C SER A 71 -2.92 -14.15 4.96
N CYS A 72 -2.62 -14.94 3.92
CA CYS A 72 -3.52 -15.96 3.35
C CYS A 72 -2.96 -17.40 3.47
N ASP A 73 -2.17 -17.66 4.51
CA ASP A 73 -1.42 -18.90 4.71
C ASP A 73 -2.04 -19.87 5.71
N ARG A 74 -2.91 -19.37 6.57
CA ARG A 74 -3.69 -20.13 7.55
C ARG A 74 -4.85 -20.87 6.86
N GLN A 75 -5.13 -22.09 7.29
CA GLN A 75 -6.12 -22.94 6.60
C GLN A 75 -7.53 -22.36 6.71
N GLY A 76 -8.12 -22.03 5.56
CA GLY A 76 -9.55 -21.72 5.39
C GLY A 76 -9.96 -20.26 5.58
N GLU A 77 -9.17 -19.46 6.30
CA GLU A 77 -9.51 -18.07 6.65
C GLU A 77 -8.27 -17.16 6.51
N PRO A 78 -8.40 -15.98 5.88
CA PRO A 78 -7.36 -14.96 5.90
C PRO A 78 -7.23 -14.32 7.29
N LEU A 79 -6.05 -13.78 7.60
CA LEU A 79 -5.78 -13.06 8.84
C LEU A 79 -5.28 -11.65 8.55
N VAL A 80 -5.78 -10.65 9.28
CA VAL A 80 -5.19 -9.30 9.31
C VAL A 80 -4.10 -9.28 10.39
N LEU A 81 -2.88 -8.92 10.00
CA LEU A 81 -1.73 -8.82 10.91
C LEU A 81 -1.56 -7.40 11.44
N TRP A 82 -1.91 -6.39 10.64
CA TRP A 82 -1.71 -4.99 10.98
C TRP A 82 -2.60 -4.08 10.11
N SER A 83 -2.82 -2.85 10.57
CA SER A 83 -3.52 -1.79 9.84
C SER A 83 -2.97 -0.41 10.20
N LEU A 84 -3.08 0.56 9.29
CA LEU A 84 -2.78 1.98 9.52
C LEU A 84 -3.96 2.85 9.13
N ASP A 85 -4.30 3.77 10.05
CA ASP A 85 -5.34 4.78 9.89
C ASP A 85 -4.78 6.01 9.17
N SER A 86 -5.54 6.58 8.25
CA SER A 86 -5.22 7.83 7.56
C SER A 86 -4.97 9.02 8.50
N ASP A 87 -5.52 8.99 9.72
CA ASP A 87 -5.36 10.04 10.73
C ASP A 87 -4.13 9.84 11.63
N THR A 88 -3.33 8.79 11.38
CA THR A 88 -2.14 8.48 12.20
C THR A 88 -1.06 9.58 12.11
N VAL A 89 -0.99 10.29 10.98
CA VAL A 89 0.04 11.30 10.71
C VAL A 89 -0.60 12.69 10.69
N GLU A 90 0.02 13.65 11.37
CA GLU A 90 -0.42 15.05 11.31
C GLU A 90 -0.20 15.67 9.92
N GLY A 91 -1.01 16.66 9.55
CA GLY A 91 -0.90 17.32 8.25
C GLY A 91 -1.69 16.62 7.14
N SER A 92 -2.58 15.69 7.49
CA SER A 92 -3.59 15.19 6.57
C SER A 92 -4.51 16.31 6.07
N VAL A 93 -4.79 16.33 4.77
CA VAL A 93 -5.81 17.19 4.15
C VAL A 93 -6.69 16.35 3.23
N TRP A 94 -7.90 16.86 2.96
CA TRP A 94 -8.89 16.26 2.07
C TRP A 94 -9.71 15.10 2.64
N ASN A 95 -9.27 13.85 2.51
CA ASN A 95 -10.09 12.66 2.79
C ASN A 95 -9.31 11.56 3.53
N ASN A 96 -10.00 10.54 4.05
CA ASN A 96 -9.41 9.43 4.80
C ASN A 96 -9.23 8.14 3.99
N ASP A 97 -9.64 8.14 2.72
CA ASP A 97 -9.56 6.97 1.84
C ASP A 97 -8.14 6.67 1.34
N TRP A 98 -7.96 5.43 0.89
CA TRP A 98 -6.75 4.92 0.29
C TRP A 98 -7.08 4.27 -1.07
N ASP A 99 -6.68 4.92 -2.17
CA ASP A 99 -7.03 4.48 -3.52
C ASP A 99 -5.86 3.82 -4.28
N GLY A 100 -4.63 4.26 -3.99
CA GLY A 100 -3.43 3.78 -4.68
C GLY A 100 -3.07 2.34 -4.32
N ALA A 101 -2.65 1.54 -5.31
CA ALA A 101 -2.06 0.23 -5.04
C ALA A 101 -0.72 0.40 -4.29
N PRO A 102 -0.54 -0.25 -3.13
CA PRO A 102 0.74 -0.27 -2.42
C PRO A 102 1.85 -0.89 -3.28
N LEU A 103 3.09 -0.45 -3.10
CA LEU A 103 4.26 -1.09 -3.67
C LEU A 103 5.13 -1.67 -2.55
N VAL A 104 5.55 -2.93 -2.68
CA VAL A 104 6.44 -3.58 -1.70
C VAL A 104 7.80 -3.86 -2.34
N ILE A 105 8.88 -3.39 -1.71
CA ILE A 105 10.27 -3.66 -2.13
C ILE A 105 11.15 -3.83 -0.89
N ASN A 106 11.92 -4.92 -0.81
CA ASN A 106 12.93 -5.15 0.24
C ASN A 106 12.41 -4.91 1.67
N ASP A 107 11.23 -5.43 2.00
CA ASP A 107 10.57 -5.28 3.32
C ASP A 107 9.97 -3.90 3.61
N TYR A 108 9.90 -3.02 2.61
CA TYR A 108 9.23 -1.73 2.72
C TYR A 108 7.98 -1.69 1.85
N LEU A 109 6.89 -1.17 2.42
CA LEU A 109 5.66 -0.83 1.73
C LEU A 109 5.60 0.69 1.51
N PHE A 110 5.28 1.09 0.28
CA PHE A 110 5.17 2.47 -0.15
C PHE A 110 3.75 2.75 -0.65
N ILE A 111 3.09 3.77 -0.09
CA ILE A 111 1.71 4.11 -0.45
C ILE A 111 1.41 5.59 -0.21
N GLY A 112 0.59 6.18 -1.08
CA GLY A 112 -0.05 7.48 -0.84
C GLY A 112 -1.50 7.30 -0.41
N GLY A 113 -1.98 8.20 0.45
CA GLY A 113 -3.39 8.27 0.85
C GLY A 113 -4.10 9.48 0.25
N GLU A 114 -5.44 9.43 0.20
CA GLU A 114 -6.25 10.62 -0.13
C GLU A 114 -6.11 11.72 0.92
N ASN A 115 -5.64 11.36 2.12
CA ASN A 115 -5.20 12.27 3.18
C ASN A 115 -4.00 13.15 2.78
N SER A 116 -3.51 12.97 1.55
CA SER A 116 -2.40 13.72 0.99
C SER A 116 -1.07 13.45 1.68
N VAL A 117 -0.90 12.27 2.29
CA VAL A 117 0.36 11.85 2.90
C VAL A 117 0.93 10.66 2.14
N PHE A 118 2.22 10.74 1.84
CA PHE A 118 3.00 9.60 1.35
C PHE A 118 3.65 8.89 2.55
N HIS A 119 3.48 7.57 2.63
CA HIS A 119 3.90 6.75 3.75
C HIS A 119 4.89 5.67 3.30
N ILE A 120 5.86 5.38 4.17
CA ILE A 120 6.78 4.25 4.03
C ILE A 120 6.71 3.44 5.32
N ILE A 121 6.35 2.18 5.18
CA ILE A 121 6.19 1.24 6.29
C ILE A 121 7.22 0.14 6.14
N LYS A 122 8.05 -0.08 7.15
CA LYS A 122 8.90 -1.26 7.24
C LYS A 122 8.06 -2.41 7.78
N LEU A 123 7.93 -3.48 7.03
CA LEU A 123 6.97 -4.55 7.33
C LEU A 123 7.50 -5.51 8.43
N ASN A 124 8.82 -5.64 8.56
CA ASN A 124 9.47 -6.56 9.50
C ASN A 124 8.87 -7.97 9.41
N ARG A 125 8.76 -8.48 8.16
CA ARG A 125 8.15 -9.78 7.86
C ARG A 125 9.00 -10.93 8.40
N SER A 126 8.35 -11.97 8.94
CA SER A 126 9.00 -13.18 9.43
C SER A 126 8.06 -14.40 9.34
N TYR A 127 8.54 -15.55 9.81
CA TYR A 127 7.72 -16.76 9.98
C TYR A 127 7.80 -17.22 11.44
N ASP A 128 6.70 -17.74 11.97
CA ASP A 128 6.67 -18.43 13.26
C ASP A 128 7.19 -19.89 13.17
N GLU A 129 7.20 -20.60 14.29
CA GLU A 129 7.68 -21.99 14.39
C GLU A 129 6.83 -22.98 13.56
N ASP A 130 5.57 -22.64 13.30
CA ASP A 130 4.63 -23.43 12.49
C ASP A 130 4.70 -23.07 10.99
N GLY A 131 5.53 -22.09 10.63
CA GLY A 131 5.74 -21.63 9.26
C GLY A 131 4.64 -20.67 8.76
N PHE A 132 3.87 -20.07 9.67
CA PHE A 132 2.95 -18.99 9.32
C PHE A 132 3.66 -17.65 9.30
N VAL A 133 3.29 -16.81 8.35
CA VAL A 133 3.75 -15.44 8.20
C VAL A 133 3.34 -14.64 9.43
N MET A 134 4.31 -13.90 9.93
CA MET A 134 4.20 -12.88 10.97
C MET A 134 4.78 -11.57 10.44
N ALA A 135 4.39 -10.46 11.05
CA ALA A 135 4.96 -9.15 10.75
C ALA A 135 4.80 -8.21 11.94
N GLU A 136 5.73 -7.26 12.06
CA GLU A 136 5.68 -6.19 13.04
C GLU A 136 5.84 -4.84 12.32
N PRO A 137 4.83 -4.39 11.55
CA PRO A 137 5.01 -3.22 10.71
C PRO A 137 5.22 -1.93 11.51
N GLU A 138 6.13 -1.10 11.03
CA GLU A 138 6.51 0.19 11.61
C GLU A 138 6.43 1.28 10.54
N LEU A 139 5.68 2.35 10.81
CA LEU A 139 5.71 3.56 9.98
C LEU A 139 7.05 4.27 10.20
N VAL A 140 7.96 4.14 9.22
CA VAL A 140 9.34 4.66 9.33
C VAL A 140 9.50 6.03 8.68
N PHE A 141 8.61 6.42 7.78
CA PHE A 141 8.61 7.74 7.17
C PHE A 141 7.22 8.13 6.68
N ALA A 142 6.85 9.40 6.85
CA ALA A 142 5.65 9.97 6.29
C ALA A 142 5.89 11.43 5.93
N VAL A 143 5.31 11.90 4.81
CA VAL A 143 5.46 13.29 4.39
C VAL A 143 4.26 13.80 3.60
N PRO A 144 3.89 15.08 3.75
CA PRO A 144 2.86 15.69 2.93
C PRO A 144 3.18 15.63 1.43
N GLY A 145 2.13 15.28 0.68
CA GLY A 145 2.09 15.27 -0.78
C GLY A 145 1.97 16.65 -1.39
N TYR A 146 1.96 17.71 -0.58
CA TYR A 146 1.79 19.10 -0.98
C TYR A 146 2.84 20.00 -0.31
N ASP A 147 2.91 21.26 -0.75
CA ASP A 147 3.62 22.33 -0.07
C ASP A 147 2.77 23.60 0.00
N ASP A 148 3.19 24.59 0.80
CA ASP A 148 2.44 25.83 1.00
C ASP A 148 2.14 26.54 -0.32
N ASP A 149 3.08 26.56 -1.27
CA ASP A 149 2.90 27.16 -2.59
C ASP A 149 1.73 26.51 -3.34
N LEU A 150 1.66 25.18 -3.33
CA LEU A 150 0.55 24.44 -3.94
C LEU A 150 -0.77 24.78 -3.27
N ILE A 151 -0.86 24.62 -1.95
CA ILE A 151 -2.11 24.80 -1.20
C ILE A 151 -2.63 26.24 -1.32
N ASN A 152 -1.73 27.23 -1.30
CA ASN A 152 -2.09 28.63 -1.51
C ASN A 152 -2.67 28.90 -2.91
N THR A 153 -2.35 28.05 -3.89
CA THR A 153 -2.77 28.23 -5.28
C THR A 153 -4.04 27.47 -5.62
N VAL A 154 -4.16 26.21 -5.21
CA VAL A 154 -5.27 25.33 -5.61
C VAL A 154 -6.22 24.96 -4.46
N GLY A 155 -5.89 25.33 -3.22
CA GLY A 155 -6.61 24.92 -2.02
C GLY A 155 -6.16 23.57 -1.48
N SER A 156 -6.78 23.13 -0.37
CA SER A 156 -6.40 21.92 0.36
C SER A 156 -7.10 20.64 -0.10
N ASN A 157 -7.92 20.71 -1.15
CA ASN A 157 -8.60 19.56 -1.73
C ASN A 157 -7.66 18.85 -2.70
N VAL A 158 -6.56 18.33 -2.17
CA VAL A 158 -5.55 17.57 -2.91
C VAL A 158 -5.37 16.21 -2.25
N SER A 159 -5.17 15.17 -3.05
CA SER A 159 -5.16 13.76 -2.65
C SER A 159 -4.08 13.00 -3.41
N ILE A 160 -3.46 11.99 -2.79
CA ILE A 160 -2.59 11.03 -3.50
C ILE A 160 -3.40 9.76 -3.78
N GLU A 161 -4.13 9.75 -4.89
CA GLU A 161 -4.96 8.60 -5.31
C GLU A 161 -4.20 7.64 -6.23
N GLY A 162 -3.08 8.11 -6.81
CA GLY A 162 -2.26 7.32 -7.71
C GLY A 162 -1.28 6.40 -6.97
N SER A 163 -0.97 5.25 -7.58
CA SER A 163 0.10 4.38 -7.10
C SER A 163 1.48 5.04 -7.18
N VAL A 164 2.31 4.73 -6.19
CA VAL A 164 3.72 5.14 -6.14
C VAL A 164 4.52 4.36 -7.19
N ALA A 165 5.38 5.06 -7.92
CA ALA A 165 6.30 4.45 -8.88
C ALA A 165 7.73 4.62 -8.40
N ILE A 166 8.53 3.54 -8.42
CA ILE A 166 9.95 3.62 -8.06
C ILE A 166 10.82 3.36 -9.30
N SER A 167 11.80 4.24 -9.53
CA SER A 167 12.82 4.09 -10.57
C SER A 167 14.21 4.37 -10.01
N GLY A 168 15.11 3.40 -10.09
CA GLY A 168 16.36 3.43 -9.33
C GLY A 168 16.04 3.52 -7.84
N ASP A 169 16.68 4.49 -7.16
CA ASP A 169 16.46 4.75 -5.74
C ASP A 169 15.46 5.89 -5.50
N THR A 170 14.63 6.28 -6.48
CA THR A 170 13.68 7.38 -6.30
C THR A 170 12.23 6.89 -6.40
N ALA A 171 11.44 7.18 -5.35
CA ALA A 171 9.99 7.06 -5.36
C ALA A 171 9.35 8.31 -5.95
N TYR A 172 8.38 8.13 -6.83
CA TYR A 172 7.60 9.18 -7.47
C TYR A 172 6.12 8.97 -7.23
N PHE A 173 5.43 10.06 -6.96
CA PHE A 173 3.97 10.10 -6.88
C PHE A 173 3.47 11.50 -7.27
N ALA A 174 2.18 11.59 -7.57
CA ALA A 174 1.51 12.84 -7.89
C ALA A 174 0.27 12.99 -7.00
N ASN A 175 -0.12 14.24 -6.72
CA ASN A 175 -1.40 14.53 -6.11
C ASN A 175 -2.40 15.12 -7.12
N SER A 176 -3.69 15.15 -6.76
CA SER A 176 -4.76 15.70 -7.59
C SER A 176 -4.67 17.22 -7.82
N GLY A 177 -3.82 17.93 -7.07
CA GLY A 177 -3.43 19.33 -7.33
C GLY A 177 -2.39 19.49 -8.45
N GLY A 178 -1.93 18.40 -9.07
CA GLY A 178 -0.97 18.42 -10.17
C GLY A 178 0.50 18.53 -9.74
N LEU A 179 0.81 18.37 -8.45
CA LEU A 179 2.20 18.33 -7.97
C LEU A 179 2.75 16.91 -8.08
N VAL A 180 3.85 16.77 -8.80
CA VAL A 180 4.66 15.56 -8.89
C VAL A 180 5.90 15.73 -8.02
N GLN A 181 6.15 14.76 -7.16
CA GLN A 181 7.30 14.74 -6.26
C GLN A 181 8.15 13.49 -6.50
N GLY A 182 9.45 13.60 -6.23
CA GLY A 182 10.37 12.47 -6.18
C GLY A 182 11.22 12.50 -4.92
N TRP A 183 11.37 11.34 -4.29
CA TRP A 183 12.03 11.14 -3.00
C TRP A 183 13.12 10.08 -3.12
N ASP A 184 14.36 10.46 -2.80
CA ASP A 184 15.52 9.59 -2.76
C ASP A 184 15.44 8.64 -1.57
N LEU A 185 15.46 7.34 -1.84
CA LEU A 185 15.34 6.24 -0.88
C LEU A 185 16.69 5.61 -0.52
N SER A 186 17.80 6.10 -1.09
CA SER A 186 19.11 5.43 -1.02
C SER A 186 19.66 5.22 0.40
N LEU A 187 19.18 6.02 1.37
CA LEU A 187 19.59 5.94 2.77
C LEU A 187 18.57 5.23 3.67
N LEU A 188 17.43 4.81 3.13
CA LEU A 188 16.36 4.15 3.89
C LEU A 188 16.84 2.85 4.55
N SER A 189 17.73 2.10 3.89
CA SER A 189 18.26 0.83 4.41
C SER A 189 19.21 0.99 5.61
N VAL A 190 19.76 2.20 5.81
CA VAL A 190 20.60 2.52 6.98
C VAL A 190 19.83 3.33 8.04
N GLY A 191 18.52 3.47 7.87
CA GLY A 191 17.63 4.11 8.83
C GLY A 191 17.63 5.64 8.76
N GLU A 192 18.06 6.24 7.65
CA GLU A 192 17.92 7.69 7.43
C GLU A 192 16.69 8.00 6.57
N ASP A 193 16.14 9.19 6.79
CA ASP A 193 14.94 9.65 6.11
C ASP A 193 15.18 9.87 4.61
N PRO A 194 14.22 9.47 3.76
CA PRO A 194 14.20 9.88 2.36
C PRO A 194 14.25 11.40 2.17
N VAL A 195 14.90 11.84 1.10
CA VAL A 195 15.06 13.26 0.78
C VAL A 195 14.39 13.60 -0.54
N ARG A 196 13.55 14.64 -0.56
CA ARG A 196 12.94 15.11 -1.80
C ARG A 196 14.01 15.60 -2.77
N ASN A 197 14.17 14.92 -3.90
CA ASN A 197 15.14 15.23 -4.95
C ASN A 197 14.49 15.73 -6.25
N PHE A 198 13.16 15.67 -6.35
CA PHE A 198 12.40 16.14 -7.50
C PHE A 198 11.10 16.82 -7.06
N ARG A 199 10.79 17.95 -7.71
CA ARG A 199 9.53 18.69 -7.57
C ARG A 199 9.16 19.28 -8.91
N TYR A 200 7.97 18.96 -9.40
CA TYR A 200 7.43 19.52 -10.63
C TYR A 200 5.92 19.72 -10.48
N TRP A 201 5.45 20.95 -10.68
CA TRP A 201 4.03 21.26 -10.68
C TRP A 201 3.56 21.50 -12.11
N VAL A 202 2.47 20.81 -12.49
CA VAL A 202 1.99 20.80 -13.88
C VAL A 202 1.24 22.08 -14.25
N GLY A 203 0.73 22.87 -13.29
CA GLY A 203 0.26 24.23 -13.58
C GLY A 203 -0.69 24.88 -12.58
#